data_AF-A0A957TGQ0-F1
#
_entry.id   AF-A0A957TGQ0-F1
#
_cell.length_a   1.000
_cell.length_b   1.000
_cell.length_c   1.000
_cell.angle_alpha   90.00
_cell.angle_beta   90.00
_cell.angle_gamma   90.00
#
_symmetry.space_group_name_H-M   'P 1'
#
loop_
_entity.id
_entity.type
_entity.pdbx_description
1 polymer ?
#
loop_
_entity_poly.entity_id
_entity_poly.type
_entity_poly.pdbx_seq_one_letter_code
_entity_poly.pdbx_strand_id
1 'polypeptide(L)' 'MTLPRIQIYDTTLRDGTQSEGFTLSGNDKVRVAQKLDDFGVAFIEGGWPGSNP' A
#
# COMPACT_ATOMS: atom_id res chain seq x y z
N MET A 1 13.12 30.52 -2.11
CA MET A 1 13.14 29.33 -1.26
C MET A 1 12.30 28.26 -1.96
N THR A 2 12.86 27.09 -2.26
CA THR A 2 12.08 25.96 -2.79
C THR A 2 11.30 25.30 -1.66
N LEU A 3 10.05 24.93 -1.91
CA LEU A 3 9.26 24.17 -0.94
C LEU A 3 9.90 22.80 -0.73
N PRO A 4 9.89 22.26 0.51
CA PRO A 4 10.36 20.91 0.78
C PRO A 4 9.52 19.90 -0.02
N ARG A 5 10.18 18.88 -0.57
CA ARG A 5 9.52 17.80 -1.30
C ARG A 5 8.74 16.93 -0.32
N ILE A 6 7.42 16.86 -0.49
CA ILE A 6 6.56 15.96 0.27
C ILE A 6 6.58 14.58 -0.37
N GLN A 7 6.73 13.54 0.45
CA GLN A 7 6.65 12.14 0.04
C GLN A 7 5.49 11.48 0.77
N ILE A 8 4.73 10.66 0.05
CA ILE A 8 3.62 9.90 0.61
C ILE A 8 4.12 8.48 0.93
N TYR A 9 3.84 8.04 2.16
CA TYR A 9 3.96 6.66 2.61
C TYR A 9 2.54 6.11 2.75
N ASP A 10 2.18 5.16 1.91
CA ASP A 10 0.84 4.58 1.83
C ASP A 10 0.78 3.22 2.54
N THR A 11 -0.26 3.01 3.34
CA THR A 11 -0.46 1.79 4.14
C THR A 11 -1.67 0.96 3.70
N THR A 12 -2.21 1.21 2.49
CA THR A 12 -3.43 0.56 1.98
C THR A 12 -3.30 -0.97 1.98
N LEU A 13 -2.15 -1.52 1.58
CA LEU A 13 -1.92 -2.96 1.50
C LEU A 13 -1.63 -3.64 2.85
N ARG A 14 -1.46 -2.87 3.94
CA ARG A 14 -1.25 -3.38 5.29
C ARG A 14 -2.41 -3.05 6.21
N ASP A 15 -2.65 -1.77 6.46
CA ASP A 15 -3.68 -1.31 7.38
C ASP A 15 -5.06 -1.35 6.74
N GLY A 16 -5.14 -0.94 5.47
CA GLY A 16 -6.37 -0.99 4.69
C GLY A 16 -6.92 -2.41 4.47
N THR A 17 -6.11 -3.45 4.67
CA THR A 17 -6.52 -4.85 4.49
C THR A 17 -6.67 -5.64 5.79
N GLN A 18 -6.58 -5.01 6.97
CA GLN A 18 -6.60 -5.73 8.26
C GLN A 18 -8.00 -5.95 8.83
N SER A 19 -9.05 -5.56 8.11
CA SER A 19 -10.43 -5.82 8.54
C SER A 19 -10.78 -7.30 8.45
N GLU A 20 -11.54 -7.78 9.44
CA GLU A 20 -12.04 -9.15 9.46
C GLU A 20 -12.90 -9.45 8.23
N GLY A 21 -12.71 -10.63 7.63
CA GLY A 21 -13.44 -11.04 6.42
C GLY A 21 -12.99 -10.35 5.14
N PHE A 22 -11.99 -9.46 5.19
CA PHE A 22 -11.40 -8.83 4.01
C PHE A 22 -10.07 -9.47 3.68
N THR A 23 -9.88 -9.90 2.43
CA THR A 23 -8.62 -10.48 1.96
C THR A 23 -8.42 -10.14 0.50
N LEU A 24 -7.21 -9.72 0.16
CA LEU A 24 -6.76 -9.55 -1.23
C LEU A 24 -5.94 -10.75 -1.64
N SER A 25 -6.18 -11.26 -2.85
CA SER A 25 -5.24 -12.20 -3.46
C SER A 25 -3.90 -11.50 -3.75
N GLY A 26 -2.83 -12.27 -3.97
CA GLY A 26 -1.53 -11.69 -4.37
C GLY A 26 -1.63 -10.81 -5.62
N ASN A 27 -2.45 -11.22 -6.60
CA ASN A 27 -2.69 -10.44 -7.81
C ASN A 27 -3.46 -9.14 -7.53
N ASP A 28 -4.41 -9.16 -6.60
CA ASP A 28 -5.13 -7.94 -6.22
C ASP A 28 -4.21 -6.95 -5.51
N LYS A 29 -3.30 -7.44 -4.66
CA LYS A 29 -2.26 -6.60 -4.04
C LYS A 29 -1.37 -5.95 -5.10
N VAL A 30 -0.94 -6.69 -6.13
CA VAL A 30 -0.14 -6.14 -7.25
C VAL A 30 -0.93 -5.07 -8.01
N ARG A 31 -2.22 -5.29 -8.30
CA ARG A 31 -3.07 -4.29 -8.98
C ARG A 31 -3.20 -3.01 -8.18
N VAL A 32 -3.40 -3.11 -6.87
CA VAL A 32 -3.46 -1.95 -5.97
C VAL A 32 -2.11 -1.24 -5.91
N ALA A 33 -1.00 -1.98 -5.78
CA ALA A 33 0.34 -1.40 -5.80
C ALA A 33 0.61 -0.61 -7.09
N GLN A 34 0.24 -1.15 -8.25
CA GLN A 34 0.39 -0.45 -9.52
C GLN A 34 -0.45 0.83 -9.57
N LYS A 35 -1.64 0.85 -8.98
CA LYS A 35 -2.47 2.06 -8.91
C LYS A 35 -1.89 3.13 -8.00
N LEU A 36 -1.25 2.74 -6.91
CA LEU A 36 -0.54 3.66 -6.01
C LEU A 36 0.72 4.23 -6.67
N ASP A 37 1.43 3.40 -7.44
CA ASP A 37 2.57 3.82 -8.27
C ASP A 37 2.12 4.81 -9.38
N ASP A 38 1.04 4.48 -10.10
CA ASP A 38 0.42 5.37 -11.10
C ASP A 38 0.04 6.74 -10.49
N PHE A 39 -0.34 6.76 -9.19
CA PHE A 39 -0.70 7.98 -8.45
C PHE A 39 0.53 8.78 -7.96
N GLY A 40 1.74 8.22 -8.07
CA GLY A 40 2.99 8.87 -7.65
C GLY A 40 3.31 8.72 -6.17
N VAL A 41 2.77 7.69 -5.50
CA VAL A 41 3.14 7.36 -4.12
C VAL A 41 4.60 6.91 -4.08
N ALA A 42 5.37 7.48 -3.15
CA ALA A 42 6.80 7.20 -3.07
C ALA A 42 7.10 5.84 -2.39
N PHE A 43 6.28 5.47 -1.42
CA PHE A 43 6.45 4.25 -0.64
C PHE A 43 5.12 3.58 -0.34
N ILE A 44 5.05 2.26 -0.52
CA ILE A 44 3.85 1.44 -0.28
C ILE A 44 4.21 0.34 0.72
N GLU A 45 3.48 0.24 1.83
CA GLU A 45 3.61 -0.83 2.80
C GLU A 45 2.89 -2.10 2.33
N GLY A 46 3.63 -3.11 1.86
CA GLY A 46 3.05 -4.28 1.18
C GLY A 46 2.24 -5.27 2.04
N GLY A 47 2.15 -5.08 3.36
CA GLY A 47 1.43 -5.95 4.29
C GLY A 47 2.26 -6.39 5.51
N TRP A 48 1.69 -7.27 6.34
CA TRP A 48 2.36 -7.85 7.50
C TRP A 48 2.52 -9.38 7.33
N PRO A 49 3.72 -9.88 6.96
CA PRO A 49 3.93 -11.30 6.67
C PRO A 49 3.62 -12.24 7.85
N GLY A 50 3.67 -11.72 9.09
CA GLY A 50 3.41 -12.51 10.30
C GLY A 50 1.93 -12.74 10.63
N SER A 51 0.99 -12.06 9.96
CA SER A 51 -0.45 -12.16 10.26
C SER A 51 -1.24 -12.89 9.16
N ASN A 52 -0.70 -12.95 7.95
CA ASN A 52 -1.35 -13.58 6.81
C ASN A 52 -0.26 -14.18 5.88
N PRO A 53 0.17 -15.44 6.13
CA PRO A 53 1.25 -16.09 5.39
C PRO A 53 0.86 -16.46 3.95
#